data_AF-W1DH59-F1
#
_entry.id   AF-W1DH59-F1
#
_cell.length_a   1.000
_cell.length_b   1.000
_cell.length_c   1.000
_cell.angle_alpha   90.00
_cell.angle_beta   90.00
_cell.angle_gamma   90.00
#
_symmetry.space_group_name_H-M   'P 1'
#
loop_
_entity.id
_entity.type
_entity.pdbx_description
1 polymer ?
#
loop_
_entity_poly.entity_id
_entity_poly.type
_entity_poly.pdbx_seq_one_letter_code
_entity_poly.pdbx_strand_id
1 'polypeptide(L)'
;MRIDIAHGVVEVGHVHFSPLLSRTAMATEAHWLLMQYVFDTLGYRRYEWKCNSLNIPSARAARRLGFQYEGRFRQALVSKGHNRDTDWFSVIDGEWPELDNAMRQWLAADNFTADGQQRRSLESFR
;
A
#
# COMPACT_ATOMS: atom_id res chain seq x y z
N MET A 1 7.54 8.76 9.05
CA MET A 1 8.27 7.86 8.15
C MET A 1 9.27 7.07 8.98
N ARG A 2 9.09 5.75 9.06
CA ARG A 2 9.96 4.82 9.79
C ARG A 2 10.89 4.10 8.82
N ILE A 3 12.17 4.07 9.14
CA ILE A 3 13.17 3.21 8.50
C ILE A 3 14.01 2.61 9.62
N ASP A 4 14.03 1.29 9.71
CA ASP A 4 14.75 0.54 10.74
C ASP A 4 15.53 -0.59 10.07
N ILE A 5 16.78 -0.28 9.71
CA ILE A 5 17.64 -1.14 8.89
C ILE A 5 17.98 -2.43 9.64
N ALA A 6 18.26 -2.33 10.95
CA ALA A 6 18.64 -3.48 11.78
C ALA A 6 17.54 -4.55 11.84
N HIS A 7 16.27 -4.14 11.76
CA HIS A 7 15.13 -5.04 11.80
C HIS A 7 14.51 -5.29 10.40
N GLY A 8 15.04 -4.68 9.34
CA GLY A 8 14.48 -4.78 8.00
C GLY A 8 13.03 -4.28 7.92
N VAL A 9 12.74 -3.12 8.52
CA VAL A 9 11.40 -2.51 8.53
C VAL A 9 11.44 -1.15 7.82
N VAL A 10 10.49 -0.90 6.93
CA VAL A 10 10.36 0.40 6.24
C VAL A 10 8.90 0.77 6.02
N GLU A 11 8.62 2.07 6.05
CA GLU A 11 7.29 2.63 5.78
C GLU A 11 7.25 3.31 4.41
N VAL A 12 6.20 3.04 3.63
CA VAL A 12 5.81 3.93 2.54
C VAL A 12 4.93 5.05 3.08
N GLY A 13 5.40 6.28 2.88
CA GLY A 13 4.77 7.47 3.39
C GLY A 13 4.84 8.62 2.39
N HIS A 14 4.24 9.76 2.76
CA HIS A 14 4.23 10.96 1.93
C HIS A 14 3.67 10.76 0.50
N VAL A 15 2.78 9.79 0.33
CA VAL A 15 2.16 9.49 -0.97
C VAL A 15 1.21 10.61 -1.37
N HIS A 16 1.53 11.28 -2.47
CA HIS A 16 0.71 12.32 -3.10
C HIS A 16 0.63 12.08 -4.60
N PHE A 17 -0.47 11.51 -5.05
CA PHE A 17 -0.74 11.31 -6.47
C PHE A 17 -1.61 12.44 -7.02
N SER A 18 -1.24 12.94 -8.19
CA SER A 18 -2.07 13.88 -8.95
C SER A 18 -3.38 13.21 -9.37
N PRO A 19 -4.42 13.99 -9.72
CA PRO A 19 -5.67 13.44 -10.24
C PRO A 19 -5.49 12.57 -11.49
N LEU A 20 -4.44 12.83 -12.30
CA LEU A 20 -4.12 12.05 -13.50
C LEU A 20 -3.58 10.65 -13.19
N LEU A 21 -2.97 10.47 -12.01
CA LEU A 21 -2.41 9.20 -11.56
C LEU A 21 -3.37 8.47 -10.62
N SER A 22 -4.09 9.21 -9.77
CA SER A 22 -4.97 8.64 -8.76
C SER A 22 -6.06 7.75 -9.36
N ARG A 23 -6.27 6.56 -8.76
CA ARG A 23 -7.26 5.56 -9.20
C ARG A 23 -7.01 5.00 -10.61
N THR A 24 -5.76 5.00 -11.09
CA THR A 24 -5.35 4.34 -12.32
C THR A 24 -4.53 3.07 -12.04
N ALA A 25 -4.30 2.26 -13.09
CA ALA A 25 -3.37 1.12 -13.01
C ALA A 25 -1.96 1.56 -12.59
N MET A 26 -1.47 2.68 -13.14
CA MET A 26 -0.17 3.25 -12.83
C MET A 26 0.00 3.60 -11.33
N ALA A 27 -1.07 4.05 -10.64
CA ALA A 27 -1.01 4.26 -9.20
C ALA A 27 -0.82 2.96 -8.41
N THR A 28 -1.40 1.85 -8.88
CA THR A 28 -1.19 0.53 -8.26
C THR A 28 0.21 0.02 -8.57
N GLU A 29 0.66 0.16 -9.83
CA GLU A 29 2.01 -0.20 -10.27
C GLU A 29 3.10 0.53 -9.49
N ALA A 30 2.92 1.84 -9.24
CA ALA A 30 3.85 2.62 -8.42
C ALA A 30 4.04 2.03 -7.02
N HIS A 31 2.96 1.55 -6.38
CA HIS A 31 3.05 0.88 -5.09
C HIS A 31 3.69 -0.51 -5.23
N TRP A 32 3.30 -1.28 -6.24
CA TRP A 32 3.87 -2.60 -6.52
C TRP A 32 5.39 -2.55 -6.70
N LEU A 33 5.90 -1.61 -7.51
CA LEU A 33 7.35 -1.42 -7.71
C LEU A 33 8.08 -1.10 -6.40
N LEU A 34 7.48 -0.30 -5.51
CA LEU A 34 8.05 0.00 -4.19
C LEU A 34 8.07 -1.24 -3.29
N MET A 35 6.99 -2.02 -3.25
CA MET A 35 6.93 -3.28 -2.49
C MET A 35 7.95 -4.28 -3.02
N GLN A 36 8.00 -4.45 -4.34
CA GLN A 36 8.95 -5.31 -5.02
C GLN A 36 10.39 -4.94 -4.67
N TYR A 37 10.74 -3.65 -4.70
CA TYR A 37 12.06 -3.20 -4.30
C TYR A 37 12.36 -3.53 -2.83
N VAL A 38 11.41 -3.29 -1.92
CA VAL A 38 11.58 -3.56 -0.48
C VAL A 38 11.78 -5.05 -0.19
N PHE A 39 10.99 -5.92 -0.79
CA PHE A 39 11.06 -7.35 -0.50
C PHE A 39 12.13 -8.06 -1.34
N ASP A 40 12.13 -7.88 -2.67
CA ASP A 40 13.00 -8.66 -3.56
C ASP A 40 14.42 -8.09 -3.62
N THR A 41 14.58 -6.77 -3.53
CA THR A 41 15.91 -6.13 -3.67
C THR A 41 16.56 -5.86 -2.33
N LEU A 42 15.83 -5.26 -1.39
CA LEU A 42 16.37 -4.93 -0.07
C LEU A 42 16.32 -6.11 0.92
N GLY A 43 15.48 -7.12 0.68
CA GLY A 43 15.33 -8.26 1.58
C GLY A 43 14.70 -7.90 2.92
N TYR A 44 13.89 -6.83 2.96
CA TYR A 44 13.24 -6.38 4.20
C TYR A 44 12.09 -7.30 4.56
N ARG A 45 11.82 -7.36 5.87
CA ARG A 45 10.85 -8.31 6.44
C ARG A 45 9.47 -7.73 6.66
N ARG A 46 9.37 -6.40 6.62
CA ARG A 46 8.13 -5.68 6.94
C ARG A 46 8.05 -4.34 6.22
N TYR A 47 6.92 -4.15 5.55
CA TYR A 47 6.57 -2.92 4.85
C TYR A 47 5.33 -2.29 5.47
N GLU A 48 5.43 -1.04 5.91
CA GLU A 48 4.39 -0.37 6.71
C GLU A 48 3.63 0.70 5.93
N TRP A 49 2.34 0.81 6.22
CA TRP A 49 1.49 1.93 5.81
C TRP A 49 0.84 2.54 7.05
N LYS A 50 0.88 3.88 7.15
CA LYS A 50 0.24 4.63 8.24
C LYS A 50 -0.59 5.75 7.70
N CYS A 51 -1.81 5.88 8.21
CA CYS A 51 -2.67 7.00 7.83
C CYS A 51 -3.41 7.57 9.05
N ASN A 52 -3.88 8.81 8.91
CA ASN A 52 -4.87 9.35 9.84
C ASN A 52 -6.10 8.42 9.81
N SER A 53 -6.64 8.06 10.97
CA SER A 53 -7.84 7.22 11.07
C SER A 53 -9.06 7.80 10.35
N LEU A 54 -9.11 9.12 10.19
CA LEU A 54 -10.15 9.83 9.44
C LEU A 54 -9.92 9.82 7.91
N ASN A 55 -8.73 9.39 7.44
CA ASN A 55 -8.42 9.29 6.01
C ASN A 55 -8.90 7.94 5.45
N ILE A 56 -10.22 7.82 5.32
CA ILE A 56 -10.89 6.63 4.79
C ILE A 56 -10.36 6.21 3.40
N PRO A 57 -10.07 7.13 2.44
CA PRO A 57 -9.47 6.74 1.16
C PRO A 57 -8.12 6.04 1.31
N SER A 58 -7.23 6.55 2.17
CA SER A 58 -5.92 5.96 2.41
C SER A 58 -6.03 4.58 3.07
N ALA A 59 -6.88 4.44 4.08
CA ALA A 59 -7.14 3.15 4.73
C ALA A 59 -7.78 2.12 3.78
N ARG A 60 -8.61 2.54 2.81
CA ARG A 60 -9.13 1.65 1.76
C ARG A 60 -8.04 1.23 0.78
N ALA A 61 -7.16 2.16 0.39
CA ALA A 61 -6.04 1.86 -0.50
C ALA A 61 -5.09 0.84 0.13
N ALA A 62 -4.72 1.00 1.41
CA ALA A 62 -3.89 0.06 2.14
C ALA A 62 -4.48 -1.37 2.11
N ARG A 63 -5.76 -1.52 2.46
CA ARG A 63 -6.44 -2.83 2.43
C ARG A 63 -6.52 -3.44 1.03
N ARG A 64 -6.84 -2.63 0.01
CA ARG A 64 -6.88 -3.06 -1.39
C ARG A 64 -5.54 -3.60 -1.85
N LEU A 65 -4.45 -2.91 -1.50
CA LEU A 65 -3.07 -3.30 -1.82
C LEU A 65 -2.56 -4.49 -1.00
N GLY A 66 -3.31 -4.93 0.01
CA GLY A 66 -3.00 -6.14 0.77
C GLY A 66 -2.32 -5.93 2.10
N PHE A 67 -2.20 -4.69 2.56
CA PHE A 67 -1.76 -4.43 3.91
C PHE A 67 -2.83 -4.89 4.93
N GLN A 68 -2.37 -5.60 5.96
CA GLN A 68 -3.17 -6.05 7.10
C GLN A 68 -3.22 -4.95 8.17
N TYR A 69 -4.40 -4.71 8.75
CA TYR A 69 -4.57 -3.74 9.82
C TYR A 69 -4.09 -4.30 11.16
N GLU A 70 -3.29 -3.53 11.88
CA GLU A 70 -2.65 -3.99 13.13
C GLU A 70 -3.06 -3.19 14.36
N GLY A 71 -3.66 -2.02 14.16
CA GLY A 71 -4.18 -1.24 15.28
C GLY A 71 -4.18 0.26 15.06
N ARG A 72 -4.68 0.94 16.10
CA ARG A 72 -4.80 2.39 16.15
C ARG A 72 -4.05 2.93 17.34
N PHE A 73 -3.12 3.84 17.07
CA PHE A 73 -2.55 4.68 18.12
C PHE A 73 -3.44 5.90 18.30
N ARG A 74 -4.11 5.95 19.45
CA ARG A 74 -4.98 7.09 19.83
C ARG A 74 -4.13 8.27 20.24
N GLN A 75 -4.52 9.47 19.82
CA GLN A 75 -3.80 10.72 20.06
C GLN A 75 -2.31 10.65 19.70
N ALA A 76 -1.99 9.93 18.63
CA ALA A 76 -0.60 9.71 18.22
C ALA A 76 0.12 11.01 17.87
N LEU A 77 -0.60 11.97 17.29
CA LEU A 77 -0.06 13.24 16.81
C LEU A 77 -1.08 14.37 16.96
N VAL A 78 -0.58 15.61 17.02
CA VAL A 78 -1.36 16.82 16.69
C VAL A 78 -0.91 17.29 15.32
N SER A 79 -1.83 17.35 14.36
CA SER A 79 -1.54 17.72 12.97
C SER A 79 -2.45 18.86 12.55
N LYS A 80 -1.85 19.98 12.11
CA LYS A 80 -2.57 21.20 11.72
C LYS A 80 -3.56 21.69 12.79
N GLY A 81 -3.18 21.59 14.07
CA GLY A 81 -4.02 22.01 15.21
C GLY A 81 -5.11 21.01 15.62
N HIS A 82 -5.21 19.84 14.99
CA HIS A 82 -6.21 18.82 15.32
C HIS A 82 -5.58 17.53 15.84
N ASN A 83 -6.32 16.81 16.68
CA ASN A 83 -5.97 15.44 17.07
C ASN A 83 -5.86 14.54 15.83
N ARG A 84 -4.86 13.65 15.83
CA ARG A 84 -4.70 12.60 14.83
C ARG A 84 -4.43 11.28 15.52
N ASP A 85 -5.42 10.41 15.45
CA ASP A 85 -5.21 8.98 15.65
C ASP A 85 -4.57 8.39 14.37
N THR A 86 -3.69 7.41 14.54
CA THR A 86 -2.97 6.79 13.42
C THR A 86 -3.32 5.32 13.33
N ASP A 87 -3.89 4.93 12.18
CA ASP A 87 -4.12 3.54 11.82
C ASP A 87 -2.85 2.96 11.18
N TRP A 88 -2.45 1.79 11.66
CA TRP A 88 -1.26 1.07 11.23
C TRP A 88 -1.65 -0.17 10.42
N PHE A 89 -0.95 -0.35 9.31
CA PHE A 89 -1.06 -1.54 8.48
C PHE A 89 0.33 -2.03 8.06
N SER A 90 0.44 -3.31 7.73
CA SER A 90 1.69 -3.91 7.27
C SER A 90 1.49 -4.97 6.18
N VAL A 91 2.55 -5.23 5.44
CA VAL A 91 2.78 -6.48 4.69
C VAL A 91 4.08 -7.08 5.22
N ILE A 92 4.14 -8.39 5.40
CA ILE A 92 5.37 -9.09 5.78
C ILE A 92 5.95 -9.93 4.64
N ASP A 93 7.22 -10.28 4.76
CA ASP A 93 7.96 -11.11 3.80
C ASP A 93 7.22 -12.40 3.39
N GLY A 94 6.59 -13.09 4.33
CA GLY A 94 5.80 -14.30 4.06
C GLY A 94 4.52 -14.08 3.25
N GLU A 95 3.97 -12.87 3.22
CA GLU A 95 2.75 -12.52 2.46
C GLU A 95 3.09 -12.02 1.05
N TRP A 96 4.31 -11.52 0.85
CA TRP A 96 4.72 -10.87 -0.38
C TRP A 96 4.60 -11.74 -1.64
N PRO A 97 5.00 -13.03 -1.67
CA PRO A 97 4.93 -13.84 -2.91
C PRO A 97 3.52 -13.94 -3.49
N GLU A 98 2.50 -14.05 -2.63
CA GLU A 98 1.09 -14.11 -3.05
C GLU A 98 0.62 -12.74 -3.56
N LEU A 99 0.98 -11.66 -2.85
CA LEU A 99 0.65 -10.30 -3.25
C LEU A 99 1.32 -9.90 -4.57
N ASP A 100 2.59 -10.26 -4.78
CA ASP A 100 3.31 -10.02 -6.04
C ASP A 100 2.60 -10.71 -7.20
N ASN A 101 2.26 -11.99 -7.05
CA ASN A 101 1.52 -12.74 -8.05
C ASN A 101 0.15 -12.11 -8.38
N ALA A 102 -0.61 -11.72 -7.35
CA ALA A 102 -1.90 -11.06 -7.54
C ALA A 102 -1.77 -9.70 -8.25
N MET A 103 -0.75 -8.90 -7.89
CA MET A 103 -0.50 -7.61 -8.53
C MET A 103 -0.06 -7.75 -9.97
N ARG A 104 0.82 -8.71 -10.28
CA ARG A 104 1.21 -9.01 -11.67
C ARG A 104 0.03 -9.42 -12.53
N GLN A 105 -0.84 -10.30 -12.03
CA GLN A 105 -2.05 -10.69 -12.73
C GLN A 105 -3.03 -9.53 -12.90
N TRP A 106 -3.17 -8.68 -11.88
CA TRP A 106 -4.05 -7.52 -11.99
C TRP A 106 -3.51 -6.45 -12.96
N LEU A 107 -2.19 -6.25 -13.00
CA LEU A 107 -1.49 -5.30 -13.88
C LEU A 107 -1.34 -5.81 -15.32
N ALA A 108 -1.57 -7.10 -15.57
CA ALA A 108 -1.46 -7.69 -16.90
C ALA A 108 -2.42 -6.99 -17.88
N ALA A 109 -1.96 -6.77 -19.12
CA ALA A 109 -2.71 -6.03 -20.13
C ALA A 109 -4.07 -6.67 -20.46
N ASP A 110 -4.19 -7.99 -20.32
CA ASP A 110 -5.43 -8.73 -20.55
C ASP A 110 -6.49 -8.51 -19.47
N ASN A 111 -6.12 -8.03 -18.28
CA ASN A 111 -7.04 -7.63 -17.23
C ASN A 111 -7.67 -6.24 -17.49
N PHE A 112 -7.27 -5.53 -18.55
CA PHE A 112 -7.85 -4.23 -18.90
C PHE A 112 -8.57 -4.28 -20.25
N THR A 113 -9.65 -3.52 -20.36
CA THR A 113 -10.33 -3.27 -21.63
C THR A 113 -9.60 -2.15 -22.40
N ALA A 114 -9.94 -1.98 -23.68
CA ALA A 114 -9.30 -0.95 -24.52
C ALA A 114 -9.55 0.49 -24.01
N ASP A 115 -10.65 0.70 -23.27
CA ASP A 115 -11.00 1.95 -22.59
C ASP A 115 -10.41 2.06 -21.16
N GLY A 116 -9.53 1.13 -20.76
CA GLY A 116 -8.78 1.18 -19.52
C GLY A 116 -9.54 0.73 -18.26
N GLN A 117 -10.71 0.10 -18.42
CA GLN A 117 -11.44 -0.46 -17.28
C GLN A 117 -10.87 -1.83 -16.91
N GLN A 118 -10.70 -2.07 -15.61
CA GLN A 118 -10.32 -3.38 -15.11
C GLN A 118 -11.46 -4.39 -15.34
N ARG A 119 -11.12 -5.59 -15.79
CA ARG A 119 -12.06 -6.73 -15.92
C ARG A 119 -12.30 -7.40 -14.57
N ARG A 120 -11.25 -7.53 -13.77
CA ARG A 120 -11.26 -8.07 -12.41
C ARG A 120 -10.60 -7.10 -11.44
N SER A 121 -11.14 -7.03 -10.23
CA SER A 121 -10.54 -6.23 -9.15
C SER A 121 -9.26 -6.91 -8.62
N LEU A 122 -8.36 -6.10 -8.05
CA LEU A 122 -7.14 -6.62 -7.43
C LEU A 122 -7.47 -7.59 -6.30
N GLU A 123 -8.51 -7.28 -5.53
CA GLU A 123 -9.01 -8.12 -4.45
C GLU A 123 -9.51 -9.49 -4.92
N SER A 124 -9.86 -9.66 -6.20
CA SER A 124 -10.30 -10.95 -6.74
C SER A 124 -9.16 -11.87 -7.19
N PHE A 125 -7.92 -11.36 -7.21
CA PHE A 125 -6.70 -12.13 -7.50
C PHE A 125 -5.96 -12.55 -6.22
N ARG A 126 -6.46 -12.11 -5.07
CA ARG A 126 -5.95 -12.38 -3.73
C ARG A 126 -6.90 -13.28 -2.96
#